data_AF-A0A8S9MAJ3-F1
#
_entry.id   AF-A0A8S9MAJ3-F1
#
_cell.length_a   1.000
_cell.length_b   1.000
_cell.length_c   1.000
_cell.angle_alpha   90.00
_cell.angle_beta   90.00
_cell.angle_gamma   90.00
#
_symmetry.space_group_name_H-M   'P 1'
#
loop_
_entity.id
_entity.type
_entity.pdbx_description
1 polymer ?
#
loop_
_entity_poly.entity_id
_entity_poly.type
_entity_poly.pdbx_seq_one_letter_code
_entity_poly.pdbx_strand_id
1 'polypeptide(L)'
;MRRVIFYNARTNKWHRAPDMLRKRHFFGCCVINNCLYVAGGECEGIQRTLRSAEVYDPNKNRWSFVADMSTAMVPLIGVVYDKKWFLKGLGSHQQVMSEAYDPESNSWSPVSDGMVTGWRNPCTSLNGRLYGLDCRDGCKLRVFDESTDSWNKFMDSKVHLGNSKALEAAALVPLNNKLCIIRNNMSMSLVDVSNPDKNNSRVWENIAVKGQSKGILSNIWSSIAGRAVKSHIVHCQVLQA
;
A
#
# COMPACT_ATOMS: atom_id res chain seq x y z
N MET A 1 15.38 5.22 11.56
CA MET A 1 14.93 4.64 12.86
C MET A 1 14.99 3.10 12.78
N ARG A 2 15.18 2.36 13.90
CA ARG A 2 15.05 0.87 13.94
C ARG A 2 13.85 0.36 14.74
N ARG A 3 13.29 1.22 15.59
CA ARG A 3 12.25 0.87 16.56
C ARG A 3 10.98 0.42 15.85
N VAL A 4 10.41 -0.68 16.35
CA VAL A 4 9.10 -1.19 15.90
C VAL A 4 8.16 -1.25 17.11
N ILE A 5 6.95 -0.70 16.93
CA ILE A 5 5.86 -0.77 17.89
C ILE A 5 4.61 -1.27 17.17
N PHE A 6 3.76 -1.98 17.88
CA PHE A 6 2.47 -2.44 17.34
C PHE A 6 1.34 -2.15 18.32
N TYR A 7 0.16 -1.90 17.78
CA TYR A 7 -1.04 -1.66 18.56
C TYR A 7 -1.88 -2.92 18.64
N ASN A 8 -2.22 -3.34 19.85
CA ASN A 8 -3.15 -4.45 20.07
C ASN A 8 -4.54 -3.90 20.38
N ALA A 9 -5.47 -4.09 19.45
CA ALA A 9 -6.84 -3.61 19.55
C ALA A 9 -7.64 -4.27 20.68
N ARG A 10 -7.33 -5.51 21.06
CA ARG A 10 -8.01 -6.22 22.17
C ARG A 10 -7.64 -5.61 23.52
N THR A 11 -6.38 -5.24 23.69
CA THR A 11 -5.89 -4.63 24.94
C THR A 11 -5.94 -3.11 24.94
N ASN A 12 -6.22 -2.50 23.79
CA ASN A 12 -6.13 -1.06 23.55
C ASN A 12 -4.80 -0.45 24.01
N LYS A 13 -3.68 -1.10 23.64
CA LYS A 13 -2.33 -0.72 24.11
C LYS A 13 -1.31 -0.84 22.98
N TRP A 14 -0.34 0.05 23.00
CA TRP A 14 0.88 -0.05 22.22
C TRP A 14 1.88 -0.96 22.92
N HIS A 15 2.51 -1.84 22.14
CA HIS A 15 3.50 -2.80 22.58
C HIS A 15 4.77 -2.65 21.76
N ARG A 16 5.90 -3.10 22.30
CA ARG A 16 7.17 -3.10 21.59
C ARG A 16 7.35 -4.42 20.84
N ALA A 17 7.78 -4.33 19.58
CA ALA A 17 8.25 -5.47 18.80
C ALA A 17 9.80 -5.45 18.72
N PRO A 18 10.43 -6.56 18.31
CA PRO A 18 11.84 -6.56 17.96
C PRO A 18 12.17 -5.43 16.98
N ASP A 19 13.26 -4.73 17.24
CA ASP A 19 13.75 -3.67 16.38
C ASP A 19 14.25 -4.26 15.04
N MET A 20 14.06 -3.53 13.95
CA MET A 20 14.67 -3.86 12.65
C MET A 20 16.19 -3.96 12.79
N LEU A 21 16.85 -4.75 11.94
CA LEU A 21 18.31 -4.94 11.94
C LEU A 21 19.00 -3.66 11.48
N ARG A 22 18.50 -3.03 10.41
CA ARG A 22 19.07 -1.79 9.85
C ARG A 22 18.18 -0.58 10.11
N LYS A 23 18.81 0.56 10.45
CA LYS A 23 18.10 1.85 10.53
C LYS A 23 17.61 2.22 9.13
N ARG A 24 16.35 2.60 9.03
CA ARG A 24 15.76 3.11 7.78
C ARG A 24 14.73 4.21 8.00
N HIS A 25 14.52 5.05 6.99
CA HIS A 25 13.41 6.00 6.83
C HIS A 25 12.96 5.99 5.35
N PHE A 26 11.72 6.42 5.04
CA PHE A 26 11.14 6.36 3.68
C PHE A 26 11.25 4.98 2.98
N PHE A 27 11.14 3.90 3.75
CA PHE A 27 11.18 2.53 3.21
C PHE A 27 9.80 2.08 2.74
N GLY A 28 9.78 1.16 1.78
CA GLY A 28 8.57 0.44 1.42
C GLY A 28 8.30 -0.67 2.44
N CYS A 29 7.03 -0.99 2.68
CA CYS A 29 6.62 -2.14 3.46
C CYS A 29 5.45 -2.89 2.81
N CYS A 30 5.31 -4.17 3.14
CA CYS A 30 4.14 -4.97 2.81
C CYS A 30 4.05 -6.19 3.73
N VAL A 31 2.95 -6.93 3.65
CA VAL A 31 2.80 -8.24 4.27
C VAL A 31 2.59 -9.30 3.20
N ILE A 32 3.39 -10.36 3.26
CA ILE A 32 3.25 -11.54 2.40
C ILE A 32 3.35 -12.78 3.29
N ASN A 33 2.44 -13.74 3.14
CA ASN A 33 2.42 -14.98 3.93
C ASN A 33 2.53 -14.73 5.45
N ASN A 34 1.80 -13.72 5.94
CA ASN A 34 1.78 -13.31 7.36
C ASN A 34 3.12 -12.78 7.92
N CYS A 35 4.10 -12.50 7.06
CA CYS A 35 5.37 -11.87 7.43
C CYS A 35 5.41 -10.42 6.96
N LEU A 36 5.96 -9.53 7.77
CA LEU A 36 6.11 -8.11 7.44
C LEU A 36 7.46 -7.87 6.76
N TYR A 37 7.44 -7.38 5.53
CA TYR A 37 8.63 -7.05 4.77
C TYR A 37 8.87 -5.53 4.77
N VAL A 38 10.14 -5.14 4.81
CA VAL A 38 10.59 -3.76 4.61
C VAL A 38 11.76 -3.74 3.64
N ALA A 39 11.81 -2.76 2.73
CA ALA A 39 12.86 -2.67 1.72
C ALA A 39 13.18 -1.22 1.37
N GLY A 40 14.45 -1.02 0.99
CA GLY A 40 14.94 0.28 0.56
C GLY A 40 14.81 1.37 1.63
N GLY A 41 14.62 2.59 1.14
CA GLY A 41 14.61 3.80 1.94
C GLY A 41 16.01 4.32 2.18
N GLU A 42 16.15 5.13 3.20
CA GLU A 42 17.38 5.84 3.49
C GLU A 42 17.90 5.57 4.91
N CYS A 43 19.19 5.78 5.12
CA CYS A 43 19.85 5.74 6.41
C CYS A 43 20.85 6.91 6.54
N GLU A 44 21.06 7.40 7.76
CA GLU A 44 22.13 8.36 8.04
C GLU A 44 23.52 7.77 7.72
N GLY A 45 24.42 8.55 7.12
CA GLY A 45 25.79 8.16 6.80
C GLY A 45 26.18 8.35 5.33
N ILE A 46 27.28 7.71 4.91
CA ILE A 46 27.88 7.80 3.56
C ILE A 46 26.98 7.10 2.51
N GLN A 47 26.37 5.96 2.84
CA GLN A 47 25.37 5.29 2.02
C GLN A 47 23.97 5.74 2.43
N ARG A 48 23.51 6.85 1.85
CA ARG A 48 22.20 7.40 2.18
C ARG A 48 21.06 6.50 1.74
N THR A 49 21.12 5.92 0.54
CA THR A 49 20.06 5.06 0.00
C THR A 49 20.37 3.58 0.22
N LEU A 50 19.36 2.79 0.61
CA LEU A 50 19.50 1.38 0.94
C LEU A 50 19.05 0.48 -0.21
N ARG A 51 19.79 -0.61 -0.42
CA ARG A 51 19.32 -1.77 -1.20
C ARG A 51 18.77 -2.90 -0.34
N SER A 52 19.06 -2.87 0.97
CA SER A 52 18.75 -3.97 1.88
C SER A 52 17.26 -4.08 2.19
N ALA A 53 16.78 -5.31 2.21
CA ALA A 53 15.44 -5.68 2.62
C ALA A 53 15.48 -6.63 3.82
N GLU A 54 14.44 -6.58 4.64
CA GLU A 54 14.30 -7.37 5.86
C GLU A 54 12.88 -7.89 6.00
N VAL A 55 12.74 -9.06 6.62
CA VAL A 55 11.45 -9.68 6.93
C VAL A 55 11.32 -9.91 8.43
N TYR A 56 10.16 -9.59 8.98
CA TYR A 56 9.74 -9.96 10.32
C TYR A 56 8.78 -11.13 10.26
N ASP A 57 9.20 -12.23 10.87
CA ASP A 57 8.38 -13.44 11.06
C ASP A 57 7.76 -13.38 12.47
N PRO A 58 6.44 -13.15 12.60
CA PRO A 58 5.79 -13.05 13.90
C PRO A 58 5.79 -14.37 14.67
N ASN A 59 5.88 -15.53 14.00
CA ASN A 59 5.94 -16.83 14.68
C ASN A 59 7.29 -17.04 15.36
N LYS A 60 8.36 -16.49 14.75
CA LYS A 60 9.72 -16.54 15.32
C LYS A 60 10.07 -15.30 16.14
N ASN A 61 9.19 -14.29 16.15
CA ASN A 61 9.37 -12.99 16.78
C ASN A 61 10.76 -12.40 16.51
N ARG A 62 11.19 -12.39 15.24
CA ARG A 62 12.52 -11.88 14.85
C ARG A 62 12.54 -11.29 13.45
N TRP A 63 13.44 -10.35 13.24
CA TRP A 63 13.81 -9.87 11.92
C TRP A 63 14.93 -10.72 11.32
N SER A 64 14.96 -10.82 9.99
CA SER A 64 16.04 -11.44 9.23
C SER A 64 16.24 -10.68 7.93
N PHE A 65 17.47 -10.60 7.43
CA PHE A 65 17.72 -10.07 6.10
C PHE A 65 17.16 -11.02 5.04
N VAL A 66 16.62 -10.45 3.98
CA VAL A 66 16.32 -11.15 2.72
C VAL A 66 17.30 -10.67 1.65
N ALA A 67 17.18 -11.18 0.42
CA ALA A 67 18.05 -10.70 -0.66
C ALA A 67 18.01 -9.17 -0.80
N ASP A 68 19.18 -8.60 -1.09
CA ASP A 68 19.32 -7.19 -1.42
C ASP A 68 18.70 -6.92 -2.79
N MET A 69 18.07 -5.76 -2.94
CA MET A 69 17.67 -5.22 -4.25
C MET A 69 18.92 -5.01 -5.12
N SER A 70 18.74 -5.06 -6.44
CA SER A 70 19.84 -4.83 -7.39
C SER A 70 20.41 -3.41 -7.26
N THR A 71 19.53 -2.44 -7.02
CA THR A 71 19.90 -1.02 -6.86
C THR A 71 19.34 -0.46 -5.56
N ALA A 72 20.07 0.48 -4.96
CA ALA A 72 19.54 1.23 -3.82
C ALA A 72 18.42 2.17 -4.28
N MET A 73 17.25 2.10 -3.63
CA MET A 73 16.12 2.99 -3.93
C MET A 73 15.35 3.43 -2.69
N VAL A 74 14.70 4.60 -2.80
CA VAL A 74 13.66 5.07 -1.90
C VAL A 74 12.30 4.73 -2.52
N PRO A 75 11.57 3.72 -2.00
CA PRO A 75 10.27 3.35 -2.55
C PRO A 75 9.24 4.46 -2.38
N LEU A 76 8.50 4.73 -3.44
CA LEU A 76 7.39 5.70 -3.45
C LEU A 76 6.03 4.98 -3.40
N ILE A 77 5.95 3.81 -4.02
CA ILE A 77 4.74 3.00 -4.08
C ILE A 77 5.11 1.52 -4.14
N GLY A 78 4.22 0.67 -3.61
CA GLY A 78 4.38 -0.76 -3.63
C GLY A 78 3.05 -1.50 -3.59
N VAL A 79 3.05 -2.72 -4.11
CA VAL A 79 1.86 -3.60 -4.10
C VAL A 79 2.27 -5.05 -4.04
N VAL A 80 1.47 -5.84 -3.32
CA VAL A 80 1.56 -7.31 -3.36
C VAL A 80 0.57 -7.80 -4.41
N TYR A 81 1.09 -8.49 -5.41
CA TYR A 81 0.32 -9.07 -6.51
C TYR A 81 0.94 -10.42 -6.87
N ASP A 82 0.11 -11.43 -7.11
CA ASP A 82 0.56 -12.80 -7.39
C ASP A 82 1.67 -13.29 -6.44
N LYS A 83 1.47 -13.06 -5.12
CA LYS A 83 2.42 -13.40 -4.03
C LYS A 83 3.80 -12.72 -4.10
N LYS A 84 4.05 -11.87 -5.09
CA LYS A 84 5.28 -11.08 -5.23
C LYS A 84 5.06 -9.67 -4.76
N TRP A 85 6.13 -9.02 -4.31
CA TRP A 85 6.09 -7.64 -3.88
C TRP A 85 6.75 -6.73 -4.90
N PHE A 86 5.93 -5.94 -5.58
CA PHE A 86 6.37 -4.95 -6.54
C PHE A 86 6.61 -3.63 -5.84
N LEU A 87 7.74 -3.01 -6.14
CA LEU A 87 8.13 -1.70 -5.65
C LEU A 87 8.51 -0.80 -6.82
N LYS A 88 8.17 0.48 -6.69
CA LYS A 88 8.62 1.54 -7.58
C LYS A 88 9.07 2.73 -6.75
N GLY A 89 10.20 3.30 -7.11
CA GLY A 89 10.85 4.33 -6.32
C GLY A 89 11.87 5.16 -7.11
N LEU A 90 12.67 5.89 -6.36
CA LEU A 90 13.78 6.69 -6.90
C LEU A 90 15.11 6.12 -6.46
N GLY A 91 16.02 5.92 -7.41
CA GLY A 91 17.40 5.57 -7.12
C GLY A 91 18.23 6.77 -6.66
N SER A 92 19.51 6.53 -6.36
CA SER A 92 20.44 7.56 -5.87
C SER A 92 20.65 8.76 -6.81
N HIS A 93 20.42 8.59 -8.12
CA HIS A 93 20.51 9.67 -9.12
C HIS A 93 19.12 10.17 -9.55
N GLN A 94 18.09 9.96 -8.74
CA GLN A 94 16.69 10.33 -9.00
C GLN A 94 16.07 9.66 -10.24
N GLN A 95 16.70 8.62 -10.77
CA GLN A 95 16.09 7.79 -11.80
C GLN A 95 14.95 6.96 -11.21
N VAL A 96 13.87 6.79 -11.97
CA VAL A 96 12.75 5.91 -11.59
C VAL A 96 13.21 4.47 -11.71
N MET A 97 13.08 3.72 -10.63
CA MET A 97 13.44 2.30 -10.55
C MET A 97 12.22 1.48 -10.13
N SER A 98 12.20 0.20 -10.51
CA SER A 98 11.20 -0.75 -10.07
C SER A 98 11.76 -2.15 -10.00
N GLU A 99 11.47 -2.84 -8.90
CA GLU A 99 11.89 -4.22 -8.67
C GLU A 99 10.74 -5.02 -8.03
N ALA A 100 10.67 -6.31 -8.33
CA ALA A 100 9.75 -7.26 -7.72
C ALA A 100 10.51 -8.25 -6.86
N TYR A 101 10.10 -8.42 -5.61
CA TYR A 101 10.61 -9.45 -4.72
C TYR A 101 9.75 -10.70 -4.80
N ASP A 102 10.41 -11.82 -5.04
CA ASP A 102 9.82 -13.15 -4.96
C ASP A 102 10.27 -13.83 -3.64
N PRO A 103 9.35 -14.06 -2.69
CA PRO A 103 9.69 -14.71 -1.42
C PRO A 103 10.01 -16.20 -1.58
N GLU A 104 9.58 -16.88 -2.65
CA GLU A 104 9.85 -18.30 -2.86
C GLU A 104 11.31 -18.54 -3.28
N SER A 105 11.83 -17.72 -4.19
CA SER A 105 13.24 -17.77 -4.61
C SER A 105 14.16 -16.86 -3.79
N ASN A 106 13.60 -16.04 -2.89
CA ASN A 106 14.30 -14.99 -2.14
C ASN A 106 15.18 -14.14 -3.08
N SER A 107 14.57 -13.58 -4.12
CA SER A 107 15.30 -12.79 -5.12
C SER A 107 14.50 -11.60 -5.61
N TRP A 108 15.21 -10.56 -6.04
CA TRP A 108 14.61 -9.43 -6.74
C TRP A 108 14.81 -9.57 -8.25
N SER A 109 13.80 -9.18 -9.02
CA SER A 109 13.86 -9.11 -10.48
C SER A 109 13.35 -7.76 -10.99
N PRO A 110 13.79 -7.31 -12.18
CA PRO A 110 13.16 -6.18 -12.86
C PRO A 110 11.66 -6.40 -13.04
N VAL A 111 10.89 -5.31 -13.03
CA VAL A 111 9.44 -5.32 -13.34
C VAL A 111 9.25 -5.00 -14.82
N SER A 112 8.22 -5.55 -15.46
CA SER A 112 7.88 -5.20 -16.83
C SER A 112 7.52 -3.71 -16.96
N ASP A 113 7.90 -3.12 -18.10
CA ASP A 113 7.62 -1.71 -18.37
C ASP A 113 6.12 -1.41 -18.37
N GLY A 114 5.29 -2.33 -18.84
CA GLY A 114 3.84 -2.18 -18.87
C GLY A 114 3.21 -2.00 -17.50
N MET A 115 3.61 -2.81 -16.52
CA MET A 115 3.14 -2.70 -15.15
C MET A 115 3.57 -1.38 -14.49
N VAL A 116 4.78 -0.91 -14.79
CA VAL A 116 5.37 0.30 -14.21
C VAL A 116 4.84 1.57 -14.88
N THR A 117 4.47 1.48 -16.15
CA THR A 117 3.99 2.59 -16.97
C THR A 117 2.70 3.16 -16.40
N GLY A 118 2.73 4.47 -16.09
CA GLY A 118 1.57 5.15 -15.50
C GLY A 118 1.27 4.80 -14.05
N TRP A 119 2.02 3.88 -13.42
CA TRP A 119 1.88 3.55 -12.00
C TRP A 119 2.30 4.74 -11.13
N ARG A 120 1.29 5.53 -10.72
CA ARG A 120 1.44 6.79 -9.97
C ARG A 120 0.52 6.91 -8.76
N ASN A 121 -0.55 6.12 -8.71
CA ASN A 121 -1.55 6.19 -7.65
C ASN A 121 -1.66 4.82 -6.95
N PRO A 122 -2.25 4.77 -5.74
CA PRO A 122 -2.45 3.53 -5.00
C PRO A 122 -3.06 2.40 -5.84
N CYS A 123 -2.55 1.20 -5.64
CA CYS A 123 -3.00 -0.01 -6.30
C CYS A 123 -3.10 -1.15 -5.29
N THR A 124 -3.91 -2.15 -5.61
CA THR A 124 -4.12 -3.30 -4.75
C THR A 124 -4.58 -4.50 -5.55
N SER A 125 -4.38 -5.69 -5.00
CA SER A 125 -4.88 -6.92 -5.60
C SER A 125 -6.19 -7.36 -4.95
N LEU A 126 -7.11 -7.84 -5.77
CA LEU A 126 -8.38 -8.42 -5.33
C LEU A 126 -8.77 -9.52 -6.33
N ASN A 127 -9.07 -10.72 -5.82
CA ASN A 127 -9.49 -11.88 -6.63
C ASN A 127 -8.55 -12.19 -7.81
N GLY A 128 -7.24 -12.17 -7.54
CA GLY A 128 -6.22 -12.46 -8.55
C GLY A 128 -6.03 -11.37 -9.60
N ARG A 129 -6.67 -10.21 -9.47
CA ARG A 129 -6.51 -9.08 -10.39
C ARG A 129 -5.88 -7.89 -9.70
N LEU A 130 -5.03 -7.17 -10.41
CA LEU A 130 -4.40 -5.95 -9.94
C LEU A 130 -5.18 -4.72 -10.40
N TYR A 131 -5.66 -3.95 -9.42
CA TYR A 131 -6.40 -2.71 -9.64
C TYR A 131 -5.57 -1.49 -9.22
N GLY A 132 -5.72 -0.39 -9.95
CA GLY A 132 -5.04 0.87 -9.67
C GLY A 132 -5.96 2.06 -9.85
N LEU A 133 -5.74 3.11 -9.07
CA LEU A 133 -6.45 4.37 -9.28
C LEU A 133 -5.91 5.09 -10.52
N ASP A 134 -6.81 5.60 -11.36
CA ASP A 134 -6.44 6.35 -12.57
C ASP A 134 -6.39 7.87 -12.32
N CYS A 135 -7.12 8.35 -11.30
CA CYS A 135 -7.13 9.76 -10.92
C CYS A 135 -6.93 9.94 -9.42
N ARG A 136 -6.46 11.14 -9.05
CA ARG A 136 -6.08 11.48 -7.68
C ARG A 136 -7.22 11.33 -6.67
N ASP A 137 -8.45 11.66 -7.03
CA ASP A 137 -9.61 11.57 -6.13
C ASP A 137 -10.21 10.16 -6.00
N GLY A 138 -9.62 9.18 -6.71
CA GLY A 138 -10.01 7.78 -6.69
C GLY A 138 -11.28 7.43 -7.47
N CYS A 139 -11.83 8.36 -8.26
CA CYS A 139 -13.09 8.16 -8.97
C CYS A 139 -12.99 7.30 -10.25
N LYS A 140 -11.78 7.00 -10.71
CA LYS A 140 -11.50 6.18 -11.89
C LYS A 140 -10.57 5.04 -11.53
N LEU A 141 -10.89 3.85 -12.02
CA LEU A 141 -10.12 2.63 -11.82
C LEU A 141 -9.58 2.12 -13.14
N ARG A 142 -8.36 1.59 -13.07
CA ARG A 142 -7.74 0.76 -14.10
C ARG A 142 -7.48 -0.63 -13.54
N VAL A 143 -7.40 -1.60 -14.43
CA VAL A 143 -7.02 -2.98 -14.14
C VAL A 143 -5.84 -3.35 -15.03
N PHE A 144 -4.87 -4.03 -14.44
CA PHE A 144 -3.72 -4.53 -15.19
C PHE A 144 -4.10 -5.80 -15.93
N ASP A 145 -3.69 -5.89 -17.19
CA ASP A 145 -3.86 -7.05 -18.06
C ASP A 145 -2.47 -7.62 -18.37
N GLU A 146 -2.20 -8.81 -17.84
CA GLU A 146 -0.92 -9.50 -18.00
C GLU A 146 -0.67 -9.95 -19.45
N SER A 147 -1.73 -10.25 -20.19
CA SER A 147 -1.60 -10.76 -21.56
C SER A 147 -1.11 -9.68 -22.53
N THR A 148 -1.42 -8.42 -22.23
CA THR A 148 -1.04 -7.26 -23.04
C THR A 148 0.04 -6.40 -22.36
N ASP A 149 0.49 -6.78 -21.17
CA ASP A 149 1.38 -5.99 -20.30
C ASP A 149 0.92 -4.52 -20.22
N SER A 150 -0.36 -4.29 -19.92
CA SER A 150 -0.92 -2.94 -20.00
C SER A 150 -2.04 -2.66 -18.99
N TRP A 151 -2.21 -1.38 -18.67
CA TRP A 151 -3.29 -0.92 -17.79
C TRP A 151 -4.50 -0.48 -18.60
N ASN A 152 -5.61 -1.19 -18.44
CA ASN A 152 -6.87 -0.91 -19.13
C ASN A 152 -7.82 -0.11 -18.23
N LYS A 153 -8.57 0.82 -18.83
CA LYS A 153 -9.68 1.49 -18.12
C LYS A 153 -10.68 0.45 -17.65
N PHE A 154 -11.07 0.52 -16.38
CA PHE A 154 -11.98 -0.46 -15.78
C PHE A 154 -13.30 0.18 -15.34
N MET A 155 -13.26 1.26 -14.57
CA MET A 155 -14.47 1.94 -14.08
C MET A 155 -14.25 3.45 -13.99
N ASP A 156 -15.34 4.22 -14.07
CA ASP A 156 -15.35 5.68 -13.97
C ASP A 156 -16.66 6.13 -13.32
N SER A 157 -16.60 6.68 -12.11
CA SER A 157 -17.79 7.12 -11.38
C SER A 157 -18.50 8.31 -12.05
N LYS A 158 -17.82 9.02 -12.96
CA LYS A 158 -18.24 10.30 -13.57
C LYS A 158 -18.47 11.45 -12.59
N VAL A 159 -18.40 11.20 -11.28
CA VAL A 159 -18.64 12.18 -10.22
C VAL A 159 -17.32 12.43 -9.49
N HIS A 160 -16.57 13.40 -10.00
CA HIS A 160 -15.34 13.85 -9.38
C HIS A 160 -15.61 14.63 -8.09
N LEU A 161 -14.77 14.42 -7.08
CA LEU A 161 -14.94 15.07 -5.77
C LEU A 161 -14.28 16.45 -5.70
N GLY A 162 -13.50 16.82 -6.73
CA GLY A 162 -12.80 18.10 -6.84
C GLY A 162 -11.28 17.95 -6.66
N ASN A 163 -10.58 19.09 -6.63
CA ASN A 163 -9.11 19.14 -6.70
C ASN A 163 -8.41 19.36 -5.35
N SER A 164 -9.15 19.26 -4.23
CA SER A 164 -8.57 19.45 -2.90
C SER A 164 -7.63 18.30 -2.54
N LYS A 165 -6.45 18.62 -1.99
CA LYS A 165 -5.52 17.61 -1.43
C LYS A 165 -6.17 16.71 -0.38
N ALA A 166 -7.18 17.22 0.32
CA ALA A 166 -7.95 16.46 1.31
C ALA A 166 -8.74 15.30 0.68
N LEU A 167 -9.06 15.39 -0.61
CA LEU A 167 -9.82 14.40 -1.36
C LEU A 167 -8.95 13.48 -2.20
N GLU A 168 -7.62 13.66 -2.18
CA GLU A 168 -6.70 12.73 -2.81
C GLU A 168 -6.75 11.38 -2.09
N ALA A 169 -6.80 10.32 -2.88
CA ALA A 169 -6.77 8.94 -2.41
C ALA A 169 -5.37 8.62 -1.89
N ALA A 170 -5.30 8.33 -0.60
CA ALA A 170 -4.09 7.95 0.10
C ALA A 170 -3.84 6.44 0.02
N ALA A 171 -4.90 5.64 -0.05
CA ALA A 171 -4.80 4.19 -0.17
C ALA A 171 -5.97 3.57 -0.95
N LEU A 172 -5.70 2.42 -1.57
CA LEU A 172 -6.67 1.52 -2.16
C LEU A 172 -6.45 0.15 -1.53
N VAL A 173 -7.48 -0.44 -0.93
CA VAL A 173 -7.37 -1.73 -0.24
C VAL A 173 -8.59 -2.62 -0.50
N PRO A 174 -8.43 -3.96 -0.57
CA PRO A 174 -9.57 -4.86 -0.62
C PRO A 174 -10.26 -4.91 0.75
N LEU A 175 -11.59 -4.79 0.77
CA LEU A 175 -12.40 -4.92 1.98
C LEU A 175 -13.73 -5.60 1.64
N ASN A 176 -14.01 -6.74 2.27
CA ASN A 176 -15.26 -7.50 2.08
C ASN A 176 -15.60 -7.75 0.59
N ASN A 177 -14.61 -8.21 -0.19
CA ASN A 177 -14.74 -8.47 -1.63
C ASN A 177 -15.04 -7.23 -2.51
N LYS A 178 -14.92 -6.02 -1.95
CA LYS A 178 -14.98 -4.74 -2.67
C LYS A 178 -13.63 -4.04 -2.57
N LEU A 179 -13.40 -3.04 -3.41
CA LEU A 179 -12.27 -2.11 -3.24
C LEU A 179 -12.69 -0.96 -2.33
N CYS A 180 -11.84 -0.60 -1.38
CA CYS A 180 -12.03 0.54 -0.49
C CYS A 180 -11.00 1.62 -0.81
N ILE A 181 -11.48 2.80 -1.16
CA ILE A 181 -10.67 3.99 -1.41
C ILE A 181 -10.66 4.82 -0.13
N ILE A 182 -9.47 5.05 0.42
CA ILE A 182 -9.27 5.88 1.62
C ILE A 182 -8.60 7.17 1.19
N ARG A 183 -9.18 8.31 1.57
CA ARG A 183 -8.67 9.65 1.21
C ARG A 183 -7.96 10.32 2.38
N ASN A 184 -7.20 11.38 2.09
CA ASN A 184 -6.48 12.17 3.09
C ASN A 184 -7.38 12.77 4.18
N ASN A 185 -8.66 13.06 3.87
CA ASN A 185 -9.66 13.50 4.84
C ASN A 185 -10.36 12.36 5.59
N MET A 186 -9.84 11.14 5.51
CA MET A 186 -10.40 9.92 6.12
C MET A 186 -11.76 9.48 5.55
N SER A 187 -12.27 10.12 4.50
CA SER A 187 -13.45 9.63 3.82
C SER A 187 -13.15 8.33 3.07
N MET A 188 -14.15 7.44 3.04
CA MET A 188 -14.05 6.12 2.44
C MET A 188 -15.14 5.91 1.39
N SER A 189 -14.77 5.37 0.24
CA SER A 189 -15.71 4.88 -0.77
C SER A 189 -15.46 3.40 -1.04
N LEU A 190 -16.53 2.60 -1.02
CA LEU A 190 -16.49 1.20 -1.46
C LEU A 190 -16.89 1.10 -2.92
N VAL A 191 -16.16 0.28 -3.67
CA VAL A 191 -16.36 0.01 -5.08
C VAL A 191 -16.53 -1.49 -5.29
N ASP A 192 -17.70 -1.90 -5.75
CA ASP A 192 -17.95 -3.28 -6.13
C ASP A 192 -17.44 -3.55 -7.55
N VAL A 193 -16.34 -4.30 -7.67
CA VAL A 193 -15.66 -4.59 -8.95
C VAL A 193 -16.20 -5.82 -9.68
N SER A 194 -17.23 -6.49 -9.15
CA SER A 194 -17.78 -7.71 -9.76
C SER A 194 -18.58 -7.45 -11.04
N ASN A 195 -19.12 -6.24 -11.24
CA ASN A 195 -19.96 -5.91 -12.39
C ASN A 195 -19.71 -4.46 -12.90
N PRO A 196 -18.70 -4.25 -13.76
CA PRO A 196 -18.28 -2.94 -14.23
C PRO A 196 -19.28 -2.18 -15.10
N ASP A 197 -20.21 -2.87 -15.76
CA ASP A 197 -21.16 -2.26 -16.69
C ASP A 197 -22.39 -1.66 -16.00
N LYS A 198 -22.56 -1.88 -14.68
CA LYS A 198 -23.62 -1.23 -13.90
C LYS A 198 -23.22 0.22 -13.61
N ASN A 199 -23.66 1.13 -14.47
CA ASN A 199 -23.43 2.58 -14.41
C ASN A 199 -24.16 3.29 -13.23
N ASN A 200 -24.39 2.60 -12.11
CA ASN A 200 -25.26 3.04 -11.03
C ASN A 200 -24.46 3.52 -9.79
N SER A 201 -24.99 4.53 -9.11
CA SER A 201 -24.46 5.06 -7.84
C SER A 201 -24.30 4.00 -6.73
N ARG A 202 -24.96 2.85 -6.84
CA ARG A 202 -24.79 1.69 -5.93
C ARG A 202 -23.43 0.99 -6.05
N VAL A 203 -22.70 1.19 -7.14
CA VAL A 203 -21.33 0.66 -7.28
C VAL A 203 -20.36 1.42 -6.38
N TRP A 204 -20.64 2.71 -6.13
CA TRP A 204 -19.78 3.62 -5.37
C TRP A 204 -20.47 4.05 -4.07
N GLU A 205 -20.36 3.21 -3.04
CA GLU A 205 -20.97 3.49 -1.75
C GLU A 205 -20.02 4.37 -0.92
N ASN A 206 -20.38 5.64 -0.73
CA ASN A 206 -19.69 6.48 0.25
C ASN A 206 -20.06 6.00 1.65
N ILE A 207 -19.08 5.41 2.34
CA ILE A 207 -19.14 5.27 3.78
C ILE A 207 -18.73 6.63 4.35
N ALA A 208 -19.63 7.62 4.20
CA ALA A 208 -19.70 8.64 5.23
C ALA A 208 -19.94 7.88 6.54
N VAL A 209 -19.29 8.29 7.62
CA VAL A 209 -19.47 7.74 8.98
C VAL A 209 -20.93 7.94 9.41
N LYS A 210 -21.85 7.15 8.84
CA LYS A 210 -23.27 7.13 9.14
C LYS A 210 -23.43 6.19 10.33
N GLY A 211 -23.40 6.79 11.50
CA GLY A 211 -24.17 6.38 12.69
C GLY A 211 -23.81 5.07 13.40
N GLN A 212 -23.54 3.97 12.72
CA GLN A 212 -23.54 2.63 13.33
C GLN A 212 -22.17 1.90 13.32
N SER A 213 -21.20 2.32 12.52
CA SER A 213 -19.83 1.77 12.52
C SER A 213 -18.84 2.55 13.41
N LYS A 214 -19.34 3.45 14.27
CA LYS A 214 -18.54 4.28 15.19
C LYS A 214 -17.74 3.47 16.24
N GLY A 215 -18.03 2.20 16.45
CA GLY A 215 -17.44 1.44 17.55
C GLY A 215 -16.01 0.95 17.31
N ILE A 216 -15.70 0.48 16.10
CA ILE A 216 -14.47 -0.30 15.87
C ILE A 216 -13.48 0.49 15.00
N LEU A 217 -13.90 1.00 13.84
CA LEU A 217 -12.98 1.66 12.90
C LEU A 217 -12.61 3.08 13.31
N SER A 218 -13.57 3.92 13.75
CA SER A 218 -13.24 5.28 14.18
C SER A 218 -12.42 5.33 15.46
N ASN A 219 -12.57 4.34 16.35
CA ASN A 219 -11.76 4.25 17.57
C ASN A 219 -10.31 3.83 17.26
N ILE A 220 -10.11 2.92 16.31
CA ILE A 220 -8.75 2.55 15.86
C ILE A 220 -8.07 3.75 15.19
N TRP A 221 -8.73 4.43 14.25
CA TRP A 221 -8.10 5.53 13.52
C TRP A 221 -7.92 6.80 14.36
N SER A 222 -8.85 7.12 15.28
CA SER A 222 -8.66 8.24 16.22
C SER A 222 -7.57 7.95 17.28
N SER A 223 -7.30 6.69 17.59
CA SER A 223 -6.18 6.28 18.43
C SER A 223 -4.82 6.33 17.71
N ILE A 224 -4.80 6.16 16.38
CA ILE A 224 -3.57 6.15 15.57
C ILE A 224 -3.22 7.57 15.08
N ALA A 225 -4.24 8.35 14.68
CA ALA A 225 -4.08 9.74 14.28
C ALA A 225 -4.18 10.64 15.53
N GLY A 226 -3.05 10.83 16.22
CA GLY A 226 -2.96 11.78 17.33
C GLY A 226 -3.49 13.17 16.93
N ARG A 227 -4.28 13.80 17.80
CA ARG A 227 -5.09 15.01 17.53
C ARG A 227 -4.33 16.29 17.15
N ALA A 228 -3.03 16.26 16.84
CA ALA A 228 -2.23 17.46 16.63
C ALA A 228 -1.10 17.37 15.58
N VAL A 229 -0.98 16.29 14.80
CA VAL A 229 0.08 16.16 13.79
C VAL A 229 -0.56 15.93 12.42
N LYS A 230 -0.01 16.56 11.36
CA LYS A 230 -0.32 16.22 9.96
C LYS A 230 0.13 14.77 9.70
N SER A 231 -0.70 13.81 10.07
CA SER A 231 -0.48 12.39 9.85
C SER A 231 -0.95 12.05 8.45
N HIS A 232 -0.07 11.41 7.66
CA HIS A 232 -0.39 10.91 6.34
C HIS A 232 -0.35 9.38 6.36
N ILE A 233 -1.31 8.75 5.69
CA ILE A 233 -1.24 7.30 5.44
C ILE A 233 -0.13 7.08 4.42
N VAL A 234 0.93 6.37 4.82
CA VAL A 234 2.06 6.06 3.94
C VAL A 234 1.86 4.71 3.23
N HIS A 235 1.23 3.77 3.92
CA HIS A 235 0.89 2.46 3.39
C HIS A 235 -0.33 1.91 4.12
N CYS A 236 -1.17 1.16 3.41
CA CYS A 236 -2.30 0.44 3.97
C CYS A 236 -2.48 -0.86 3.20
N GLN A 237 -2.60 -1.96 3.93
CA GLN A 237 -2.88 -3.28 3.38
C GLN A 237 -3.90 -3.96 4.29
N VAL A 238 -4.81 -4.70 3.69
CA VAL A 238 -5.73 -5.57 4.42
C VAL A 238 -5.19 -6.99 4.36
N LEU A 239 -5.04 -7.61 5.53
CA LEU A 239 -4.62 -9.00 5.64
C LEU A 239 -5.85 -9.88 5.47
N GLN A 240 -5.80 -10.81 4.53
CA GLN A 240 -6.81 -11.86 4.43
C GLN A 240 -6.60 -12.83 5.61
N ALA A 241 -7.71 -13.16 6.29
CA ALA A 241 -7.73 -14.08 7.42
C ALA A 241 -7.73 -15.53 6.95
#